data_AF-A0A8I2K129-F1
#
_entry.id   AF-A0A8I2K129-F1
#
_cell.length_a   1.000
_cell.length_b   1.000
_cell.length_c   1.000
_cell.angle_alpha   90.00
_cell.angle_beta   90.00
_cell.angle_gamma   90.00
#
_symmetry.space_group_name_H-M   'P 1'
#
loop_
_entity.id
_entity.type
_entity.pdbx_description
1 polymer ?
#
loop_
_entity_poly.entity_id
_entity_poly.type
_entity_poly.pdbx_seq_one_letter_code
_entity_poly.pdbx_strand_id
1 'polypeptide(L)'
;MTLWHIGNTTVRSPYRLKEALKVLKNSEFHGNLLGKEREQGFALLLNEKAVVRVDRIIQTPDSDSSDLGRKWRSALGQLGFVVKHLTIKHKVGIDPKLKSLVSDIKSLSGIPYEITPNGNNLIRADSVAEQQECFLRALAAYRIPSILETSYEFAPFSPLRFILEILLNLESIGEEPVIRFEEMALFVQRNTPEEGVDYVVSEILNYREKRQRVKNKKRYDNENLVESVGGDRTKAGTLRDYADLNFRYLKSTGLVQSKGRSISIVHEKQTLAELLVSEALEPYNDSTYVKTLWEGAKLPTDDKINAIDIIHHLLAKLKEHGEEFKIPDLQERSLHDLSLLRHQFENRFQCLKELEFAKEQAKSWEEITSFMKAFNKSKRTVVLSDGETLTIPGGEAPAYFEWIIWRAFLAVDFMANTPWDARRFKIDQDFLPLSHAPAGEPDMIFEFEEYVLVVEVTLKSSSRQEAAEGEPVRRHVAKIAEQFENSEKRVYCLFIAPYIDSNTAETFKIGN
;
A
#
# COMPACT_ATOMS: atom_id res chain seq x y z
N MET A 1 19.82 -18.17 -12.06
CA MET A 1 19.75 -17.08 -11.07
C MET A 1 18.28 -16.81 -10.78
N THR A 2 17.85 -17.11 -9.56
CA THR A 2 16.44 -17.07 -9.16
C THR A 2 16.09 -15.64 -8.74
N LEU A 3 15.14 -15.02 -9.44
CA LEU A 3 14.68 -13.66 -9.15
C LEU A 3 13.79 -13.67 -7.92
N TRP A 4 14.16 -12.89 -6.89
CA TRP A 4 13.32 -12.78 -5.71
C TRP A 4 12.34 -11.61 -5.79
N HIS A 5 11.22 -11.77 -5.09
CA HIS A 5 10.21 -10.73 -4.96
C HIS A 5 9.44 -10.90 -3.65
N ILE A 6 8.80 -9.82 -3.20
CA ILE A 6 7.89 -9.81 -2.06
C ILE A 6 6.46 -9.78 -2.58
N GLY A 7 5.57 -10.61 -2.05
CA GLY A 7 4.19 -10.67 -2.55
C GLY A 7 4.06 -11.51 -3.82
N ASN A 8 2.97 -11.29 -4.57
CA ASN A 8 2.79 -11.87 -5.89
C ASN A 8 2.22 -10.88 -6.90
N THR A 9 2.46 -11.14 -8.20
CA THR A 9 2.12 -10.22 -9.29
C THR A 9 0.62 -10.02 -9.55
N THR A 10 -0.25 -10.81 -8.89
CA THR A 10 -1.71 -10.66 -8.98
C THR A 10 -2.22 -9.64 -7.98
N VAL A 11 -1.72 -9.69 -6.74
CA VAL A 11 -2.10 -8.76 -5.67
C VAL A 11 -0.98 -7.74 -5.50
N ARG A 12 -0.87 -6.82 -6.45
CA ARG A 12 0.21 -5.82 -6.46
C ARG A 12 0.05 -4.74 -5.39
N SER A 13 -1.19 -4.43 -4.98
CA SER A 13 -1.50 -3.41 -3.99
C SER A 13 -1.70 -4.05 -2.61
N PRO A 14 -0.74 -3.92 -1.67
CA PRO A 14 -0.75 -4.64 -0.41
C PRO A 14 -1.91 -4.25 0.50
N TYR A 15 -2.33 -2.99 0.49
CA TYR A 15 -3.42 -2.49 1.35
C TYR A 15 -4.77 -3.17 1.09
N ARG A 16 -4.98 -3.74 -0.10
CA ARG A 16 -6.18 -4.54 -0.40
C ARG A 16 -6.23 -5.87 0.35
N LEU A 17 -5.11 -6.34 0.92
CA LEU A 17 -5.08 -7.52 1.78
C LEU A 17 -5.93 -7.33 3.04
N LYS A 18 -5.98 -6.11 3.60
CA LYS A 18 -6.83 -5.82 4.77
C LYS A 18 -8.31 -6.06 4.46
N GLU A 19 -8.81 -5.52 3.35
CA GLU A 19 -10.21 -5.70 2.96
C GLU A 19 -10.50 -7.15 2.58
N ALA A 20 -9.57 -7.83 1.89
CA ALA A 20 -9.70 -9.27 1.65
C ALA A 20 -9.75 -10.11 2.94
N LEU A 21 -8.98 -9.74 3.98
CA LEU A 21 -9.02 -10.39 5.29
C LEU A 21 -10.34 -10.17 6.02
N LYS A 22 -10.91 -8.96 5.97
CA LYS A 22 -12.24 -8.67 6.51
C LYS A 22 -13.32 -9.50 5.82
N VAL A 23 -13.26 -9.60 4.49
CA VAL A 23 -14.18 -10.44 3.71
C VAL A 23 -14.01 -11.92 4.08
N LEU A 24 -12.78 -12.41 4.16
CA LEU A 24 -12.49 -13.79 4.54
C LEU A 24 -13.03 -14.11 5.95
N LYS A 25 -12.75 -13.25 6.94
CA LYS A 25 -13.14 -13.42 8.35
C LYS A 25 -14.65 -13.62 8.53
N ASN A 26 -15.45 -12.96 7.69
CA ASN A 26 -16.91 -12.95 7.76
C ASN A 26 -17.56 -13.87 6.71
N SER A 27 -16.82 -14.88 6.22
CA SER A 27 -17.29 -15.80 5.18
C SER A 27 -17.11 -17.26 5.56
N GLU A 28 -17.81 -18.15 4.87
CA GLU A 28 -17.67 -19.61 4.99
C GLU A 28 -16.29 -20.14 4.56
N PHE A 29 -15.46 -19.28 3.95
CA PHE A 29 -14.14 -19.66 3.46
C PHE A 29 -13.04 -19.57 4.53
N HIS A 30 -13.30 -18.95 5.69
CA HIS A 30 -12.33 -18.87 6.79
C HIS A 30 -11.93 -20.26 7.28
N GLY A 31 -10.63 -20.58 7.28
CA GLY A 31 -10.15 -21.94 7.59
C GLY A 31 -10.51 -23.00 6.54
N ASN A 32 -11.06 -22.59 5.40
CA ASN A 32 -11.71 -23.48 4.43
C ASN A 32 -11.48 -23.01 2.98
N LEU A 33 -10.32 -22.46 2.66
CA LEU A 33 -10.05 -21.87 1.34
C LEU A 33 -9.48 -22.83 0.30
N LEU A 34 -9.15 -24.08 0.66
CA LEU A 34 -8.54 -25.03 -0.27
C LEU A 34 -9.59 -25.72 -1.15
N GLY A 35 -9.34 -25.74 -2.47
CA GLY A 35 -10.14 -26.49 -3.45
C GLY A 35 -10.81 -25.58 -4.48
N LYS A 36 -10.96 -26.08 -5.70
CA LYS A 36 -11.40 -25.28 -6.86
C LYS A 36 -12.71 -24.51 -6.61
N GLU A 37 -13.71 -25.19 -6.03
CA GLU A 37 -15.02 -24.60 -5.73
C GLU A 37 -14.91 -23.45 -4.70
N ARG A 38 -14.10 -23.64 -3.66
CA ARG A 38 -13.92 -22.64 -2.59
C ARG A 38 -13.07 -21.46 -3.07
N GLU A 39 -12.06 -21.73 -3.90
CA GLU A 39 -11.27 -20.70 -4.57
C GLU A 39 -12.13 -19.89 -5.57
N GLN A 40 -13.04 -20.53 -6.30
CA GLN A 40 -14.04 -19.85 -7.13
C GLN A 40 -14.96 -18.96 -6.28
N GLY A 41 -15.57 -19.54 -5.23
CA GLY A 41 -16.49 -18.81 -4.35
C GLY A 41 -15.83 -17.60 -3.70
N PHE A 42 -14.58 -17.74 -3.24
CA PHE A 42 -13.84 -16.63 -2.68
C PHE A 42 -13.53 -15.54 -3.73
N ALA A 43 -13.19 -15.91 -4.96
CA ALA A 43 -12.97 -14.94 -6.04
C ALA A 43 -14.24 -14.15 -6.38
N LEU A 44 -15.40 -14.82 -6.42
CA LEU A 44 -16.71 -14.19 -6.61
C LEU A 44 -17.03 -13.22 -5.47
N LEU A 45 -16.81 -13.65 -4.23
CA LEU A 45 -17.06 -12.83 -3.04
C LEU A 45 -16.17 -11.58 -3.01
N LEU A 46 -14.89 -11.69 -3.35
CA LEU A 46 -13.99 -10.54 -3.44
C LEU A 46 -14.43 -9.54 -4.53
N ASN A 47 -15.04 -10.03 -5.61
CA ASN A 47 -15.61 -9.17 -6.65
C ASN A 47 -16.91 -8.50 -6.20
N GLU A 48 -17.81 -9.25 -5.57
CA GLU A 48 -19.06 -8.73 -4.99
C GLU A 48 -18.78 -7.63 -3.97
N LYS A 49 -17.80 -7.83 -3.09
CA LYS A 49 -17.40 -6.85 -2.06
C LYS A 49 -16.49 -5.74 -2.58
N ALA A 50 -16.34 -5.61 -3.91
CA ALA A 50 -15.51 -4.61 -4.58
C ALA A 50 -14.04 -4.58 -4.13
N VAL A 51 -13.54 -5.65 -3.48
CA VAL A 51 -12.12 -5.78 -3.12
C VAL A 51 -11.29 -5.92 -4.39
N VAL A 52 -11.79 -6.64 -5.41
CA VAL A 52 -11.19 -6.76 -6.74
C VAL A 52 -12.24 -6.73 -7.83
N ARG A 53 -12.12 -5.83 -8.79
CA ARG A 53 -12.93 -5.88 -10.00
C ARG A 53 -12.37 -6.94 -10.95
N VAL A 54 -13.22 -7.88 -11.35
CA VAL A 54 -12.87 -8.97 -12.26
C VAL A 54 -13.79 -8.93 -13.48
N ASP A 55 -13.30 -8.32 -14.57
CA ASP A 55 -14.14 -8.09 -15.75
C ASP A 55 -14.70 -9.39 -16.34
N ARG A 56 -13.95 -10.51 -16.30
CA ARG A 56 -14.47 -11.82 -16.76
C ARG A 56 -15.66 -12.33 -15.94
N ILE A 57 -15.70 -12.06 -14.63
CA ILE A 57 -16.83 -12.43 -13.77
C ILE A 57 -18.04 -11.56 -14.13
N ILE A 58 -17.80 -10.27 -14.40
CA ILE A 58 -18.86 -9.31 -14.75
C ILE A 58 -19.45 -9.62 -16.14
N GLN A 59 -18.61 -9.98 -17.10
CA GLN A 59 -19.01 -10.27 -18.48
C GLN A 59 -19.57 -11.68 -18.64
N THR A 60 -19.07 -12.62 -17.85
CA THR A 60 -19.47 -14.04 -17.89
C THR A 60 -19.48 -14.59 -16.47
N PRO A 61 -20.63 -14.47 -15.76
CA PRO A 61 -20.76 -14.87 -14.35
C PRO A 61 -20.31 -16.31 -14.06
N ASP A 62 -20.51 -17.22 -15.01
CA ASP A 62 -20.14 -18.64 -14.88
C ASP A 62 -18.66 -18.93 -15.23
N SER A 63 -17.85 -17.92 -15.52
CA SER A 63 -16.44 -18.11 -15.88
C SER A 63 -15.62 -18.64 -14.70
N ASP A 64 -14.72 -19.59 -14.98
CA ASP A 64 -13.77 -20.09 -13.99
C ASP A 64 -12.80 -18.97 -13.59
N SER A 65 -12.86 -18.62 -12.33
CA SER A 65 -12.07 -17.63 -11.62
C SER A 65 -11.32 -18.22 -10.42
N SER A 66 -11.29 -19.55 -10.27
CA SER A 66 -10.58 -20.25 -9.20
C SER A 66 -9.08 -19.94 -9.17
N ASP A 67 -8.47 -19.62 -10.31
CA ASP A 67 -7.08 -19.17 -10.35
C ASP A 67 -6.85 -17.86 -9.58
N LEU A 68 -7.83 -16.94 -9.62
CA LEU A 68 -7.78 -15.69 -8.87
C LEU A 68 -7.90 -15.96 -7.37
N GLY A 69 -8.85 -16.81 -6.96
CA GLY A 69 -8.99 -17.21 -5.55
C GLY A 69 -7.71 -17.83 -5.00
N ARG A 70 -7.08 -18.72 -5.78
CA ARG A 70 -5.76 -19.30 -5.44
C ARG A 70 -4.68 -18.23 -5.26
N LYS A 71 -4.61 -17.26 -6.16
CA LYS A 71 -3.62 -16.16 -6.11
C LYS A 71 -3.82 -15.25 -4.89
N TRP A 72 -5.07 -14.92 -4.54
CA TRP A 72 -5.39 -14.16 -3.32
C TRP A 72 -5.10 -14.95 -2.06
N ARG A 73 -5.49 -16.22 -2.01
CA ARG A 73 -5.13 -17.14 -0.93
C ARG A 73 -3.60 -17.19 -0.71
N SER A 74 -2.83 -17.26 -1.79
CA SER A 74 -1.36 -17.19 -1.72
C SER A 74 -0.86 -15.86 -1.18
N ALA A 75 -1.42 -14.73 -1.63
CA ALA A 75 -1.02 -13.39 -1.20
C ALA A 75 -1.21 -13.20 0.32
N LEU A 76 -2.36 -13.65 0.83
CA LEU A 76 -2.69 -13.58 2.26
C LEU A 76 -1.75 -14.43 3.12
N GLY A 77 -1.33 -15.59 2.62
CA GLY A 77 -0.48 -16.52 3.36
C GLY A 77 1.01 -16.18 3.35
N GLN A 78 1.50 -15.51 2.30
CA GLN A 78 2.94 -15.23 2.12
C GLN A 78 3.52 -14.31 3.20
N LEU A 79 2.79 -13.27 3.59
CA LEU A 79 3.16 -12.38 4.69
C LEU A 79 2.59 -12.83 6.04
N GLY A 80 2.04 -14.05 6.11
CA GLY A 80 1.55 -14.66 7.34
C GLY A 80 0.33 -14.01 7.96
N PHE A 81 -0.53 -13.37 7.17
CA PHE A 81 -1.83 -12.87 7.66
C PHE A 81 -2.88 -13.99 7.76
N VAL A 82 -2.68 -15.08 7.01
CA VAL A 82 -3.40 -16.34 7.22
C VAL A 82 -2.41 -17.51 7.32
N VAL A 83 -2.84 -18.57 8.00
CA VAL A 83 -2.08 -19.81 8.12
C VAL A 83 -1.90 -20.44 6.73
N LYS A 84 -0.66 -20.63 6.28
CA LYS A 84 -0.38 -21.28 4.99
C LYS A 84 -0.44 -22.80 5.15
N HIS A 85 -1.01 -23.47 4.15
CA HIS A 85 -0.99 -24.93 4.05
C HIS A 85 0.41 -25.46 3.71
N LEU A 86 0.90 -26.48 4.43
CA LEU A 86 2.26 -27.02 4.29
C LEU A 86 2.31 -28.46 3.78
N THR A 87 1.25 -29.25 3.97
CA THR A 87 1.25 -30.68 3.63
C THR A 87 0.57 -30.96 2.31
N ILE A 88 1.34 -31.23 1.25
CA ILE A 88 0.81 -31.59 -0.07
C ILE A 88 -0.20 -32.76 0.06
N LYS A 89 -1.38 -32.61 -0.58
CA LYS A 89 -2.56 -33.52 -0.55
C LYS A 89 -3.41 -33.53 0.73
N HIS A 90 -3.01 -32.84 1.80
CA HIS A 90 -3.94 -32.55 2.89
C HIS A 90 -4.99 -31.54 2.39
N LYS A 91 -6.26 -31.75 2.75
CA LYS A 91 -7.37 -30.94 2.20
C LYS A 91 -8.30 -30.35 3.24
N VAL A 92 -8.45 -31.00 4.40
CA VAL A 92 -9.47 -30.65 5.39
C VAL A 92 -8.92 -30.90 6.79
N GLY A 93 -9.26 -30.00 7.72
CA GLY A 93 -8.86 -30.10 9.12
C GLY A 93 -7.43 -29.64 9.38
N ILE A 94 -6.93 -29.96 10.58
CA ILE A 94 -5.61 -29.55 11.06
C ILE A 94 -4.52 -30.15 10.18
N ASP A 95 -3.65 -29.31 9.61
CA ASP A 95 -2.50 -29.77 8.83
C ASP A 95 -1.49 -30.46 9.77
N PRO A 96 -1.07 -31.70 9.47
CA PRO A 96 -0.17 -32.45 10.34
C PRO A 96 1.14 -31.72 10.68
N LYS A 97 1.69 -30.96 9.71
CA LYS A 97 2.92 -30.17 9.93
C LYS A 97 2.66 -28.93 10.78
N LEU A 98 1.42 -28.44 10.83
CA LEU A 98 1.06 -27.25 11.58
C LEU A 98 0.77 -27.55 13.04
N LYS A 99 0.28 -28.74 13.37
CA LYS A 99 -0.14 -29.09 14.73
C LYS A 99 0.91 -28.78 15.80
N SER A 100 2.18 -29.06 15.52
CA SER A 100 3.30 -28.75 16.43
C SER A 100 3.77 -27.29 16.33
N LEU A 101 3.56 -26.63 15.18
CA LEU A 101 3.98 -25.24 14.95
C LEU A 101 3.04 -24.23 15.63
N VAL A 102 1.75 -24.57 15.77
CA VAL A 102 0.73 -23.69 16.37
C VAL A 102 0.45 -23.96 17.84
N SER A 103 1.04 -24.99 18.46
CA SER A 103 0.70 -25.38 19.85
C SER A 103 0.85 -24.26 20.86
N ASP A 104 1.78 -23.33 20.60
CA ASP A 104 2.09 -22.21 21.47
C ASP A 104 1.32 -20.93 21.10
N ILE A 105 0.59 -20.93 19.98
CA ILE A 105 -0.20 -19.80 19.48
C ILE A 105 -1.67 -20.08 19.81
N LYS A 106 -2.11 -19.65 20.99
CA LYS A 106 -3.45 -19.96 21.55
C LYS A 106 -4.64 -19.66 20.62
N SER A 107 -4.49 -18.71 19.69
CA SER A 107 -5.56 -18.29 18.78
C SER A 107 -5.66 -19.11 17.49
N LEU A 108 -4.77 -20.08 17.26
CA LEU A 108 -4.74 -20.89 16.05
C LEU A 108 -4.99 -22.36 16.38
N SER A 109 -5.78 -23.03 15.54
CA SER A 109 -6.02 -24.47 15.67
C SER A 109 -5.09 -25.32 14.79
N GLY A 110 -4.41 -24.67 13.83
CA GLY A 110 -3.59 -25.33 12.82
C GLY A 110 -4.39 -25.76 11.59
N ILE A 111 -5.62 -25.28 11.46
CA ILE A 111 -6.39 -25.38 10.23
C ILE A 111 -5.82 -24.37 9.22
N PRO A 112 -5.50 -24.81 7.98
CA PRO A 112 -5.02 -23.90 6.95
C PRO A 112 -6.01 -22.76 6.66
N TYR A 113 -5.47 -21.57 6.44
CA TYR A 113 -6.18 -20.33 6.10
C TYR A 113 -7.06 -19.78 7.22
N GLU A 114 -6.83 -20.18 8.46
CA GLU A 114 -7.22 -19.39 9.62
C GLU A 114 -6.48 -18.04 9.61
N ILE A 115 -7.10 -17.02 10.19
CA ILE A 115 -6.51 -15.68 10.27
C ILE A 115 -5.58 -15.67 11.47
N THR A 116 -4.34 -15.27 11.24
CA THR A 116 -3.29 -15.25 12.28
C THR A 116 -3.50 -14.09 13.26
N PRO A 117 -2.77 -14.05 14.39
CA PRO A 117 -2.72 -12.84 15.22
C PRO A 117 -2.38 -11.58 14.42
N ASN A 118 -1.34 -11.62 13.57
CA ASN A 118 -0.95 -10.49 12.75
C ASN A 118 -2.03 -10.13 11.71
N GLY A 119 -2.72 -11.13 11.14
CA GLY A 119 -3.89 -10.90 10.29
C GLY A 119 -5.04 -10.19 11.01
N ASN A 120 -5.32 -10.57 12.26
CA ASN A 120 -6.32 -9.87 13.09
C ASN A 120 -5.86 -8.46 13.48
N ASN A 121 -4.57 -8.22 13.68
CA ASN A 121 -4.03 -6.88 13.90
C ASN A 121 -4.27 -5.99 12.67
N LEU A 122 -3.97 -6.49 11.46
CA LEU A 122 -4.22 -5.75 10.23
C LEU A 122 -5.71 -5.44 10.00
N ILE A 123 -6.61 -6.37 10.35
CA ILE A 123 -8.07 -6.14 10.30
C ILE A 123 -8.48 -4.98 11.22
N ARG A 124 -7.92 -4.93 12.43
CA ARG A 124 -8.24 -3.95 13.49
C ARG A 124 -7.55 -2.60 13.33
N ALA A 125 -6.49 -2.52 12.52
CA ALA A 125 -5.73 -1.28 12.32
C ALA A 125 -6.61 -0.20 11.69
N ASP A 126 -6.91 0.89 12.39
CA ASP A 126 -7.85 1.91 11.91
C ASP A 126 -7.16 3.00 11.10
N SER A 127 -5.92 3.34 11.45
CA SER A 127 -5.08 4.31 10.76
C SER A 127 -4.23 3.69 9.63
N VAL A 128 -3.57 4.53 8.82
CA VAL A 128 -2.57 4.07 7.83
C VAL A 128 -1.29 3.63 8.55
N ALA A 129 -0.88 4.34 9.60
CA ALA A 129 0.32 4.02 10.40
C ALA A 129 0.22 2.63 11.05
N GLU A 130 -0.94 2.27 11.64
CA GLU A 130 -1.13 0.94 12.22
C GLU A 130 -1.11 -0.17 11.15
N GLN A 131 -1.65 0.09 9.96
CA GLN A 131 -1.58 -0.85 8.84
C GLN A 131 -0.13 -1.03 8.39
N GLN A 132 0.61 0.08 8.23
CA GLN A 132 2.02 0.07 7.88
C GLN A 132 2.86 -0.70 8.89
N GLU A 133 2.57 -0.54 10.17
CA GLU A 133 3.24 -1.31 11.23
C GLU A 133 2.95 -2.82 11.10
N CYS A 134 1.73 -3.24 10.79
CA CYS A 134 1.42 -4.66 10.56
C CYS A 134 2.23 -5.24 9.37
N PHE A 135 2.38 -4.48 8.28
CA PHE A 135 3.23 -4.86 7.15
C PHE A 135 4.71 -4.86 7.52
N LEU A 136 5.18 -3.89 8.30
CA LEU A 136 6.56 -3.83 8.79
C LEU A 136 6.89 -5.04 9.66
N ARG A 137 6.02 -5.39 10.61
CA ARG A 137 6.16 -6.59 11.45
C ARG A 137 6.21 -7.87 10.63
N ALA A 138 5.39 -7.97 9.57
CA ALA A 138 5.45 -9.10 8.65
C ALA A 138 6.77 -9.15 7.88
N LEU A 139 7.22 -8.03 7.30
CA LEU A 139 8.42 -7.97 6.46
C LEU A 139 9.73 -8.02 7.25
N ALA A 140 9.74 -7.59 8.50
CA ALA A 140 10.85 -7.80 9.43
C ALA A 140 11.05 -9.29 9.74
N ALA A 141 9.96 -10.05 9.90
CA ALA A 141 10.00 -11.51 10.06
C ALA A 141 10.31 -12.24 8.74
N TYR A 142 9.88 -11.69 7.60
CA TYR A 142 9.88 -12.39 6.30
C TYR A 142 11.28 -12.85 5.87
N ARG A 143 11.36 -14.09 5.39
CA ARG A 143 12.59 -14.76 4.94
C ARG A 143 12.33 -15.52 3.65
N ILE A 144 13.32 -15.50 2.77
CA ILE A 144 13.34 -16.29 1.53
C ILE A 144 14.74 -16.93 1.32
N PRO A 145 14.83 -18.20 0.91
CA PRO A 145 13.76 -19.21 1.01
C PRO A 145 13.26 -19.39 2.45
N SER A 146 12.10 -20.04 2.57
CA SER A 146 11.56 -20.48 3.85
C SER A 146 10.67 -21.72 3.65
N ILE A 147 10.17 -22.31 4.75
CA ILE A 147 9.15 -23.37 4.69
C ILE A 147 7.87 -22.92 3.95
N LEU A 148 7.64 -21.60 3.88
CA LEU A 148 6.54 -21.01 3.12
C LEU A 148 6.95 -20.74 1.67
N GLU A 149 8.18 -20.32 1.42
CA GLU A 149 8.69 -19.91 0.10
C GLU A 149 9.82 -20.84 -0.36
N THR A 150 9.45 -22.04 -0.80
CA THR A 150 10.40 -23.13 -1.11
C THR A 150 10.96 -23.09 -2.53
N SER A 151 10.57 -22.11 -3.35
CA SER A 151 10.99 -22.02 -4.76
C SER A 151 12.35 -21.34 -4.97
N TYR A 152 12.98 -20.87 -3.89
CA TYR A 152 14.25 -20.17 -3.94
C TYR A 152 15.41 -21.12 -3.63
N GLU A 153 16.51 -20.98 -4.38
CA GLU A 153 17.70 -21.83 -4.32
C GLU A 153 18.94 -20.98 -3.91
N PHE A 154 18.89 -20.40 -2.71
CA PHE A 154 19.97 -19.63 -2.07
C PHE A 154 19.78 -19.63 -0.54
N ALA A 155 20.72 -19.11 0.25
CA ALA A 155 20.59 -19.09 1.71
C ALA A 155 19.45 -18.16 2.18
N PRO A 156 18.71 -18.53 3.25
CA PRO A 156 17.65 -17.68 3.80
C PRO A 156 18.16 -16.29 4.21
N PHE A 157 17.50 -15.23 3.73
CA PHE A 157 17.77 -13.85 4.15
C PHE A 157 16.49 -13.03 4.28
N SER A 158 16.60 -11.82 4.86
CA SER A 158 15.51 -10.85 4.95
C SER A 158 15.56 -9.86 3.78
N PRO A 159 14.59 -9.87 2.85
CA PRO A 159 14.54 -8.87 1.77
C PRO A 159 14.47 -7.44 2.27
N LEU A 160 13.70 -7.19 3.35
CA LEU A 160 13.59 -5.87 3.94
C LEU A 160 14.95 -5.35 4.41
N ARG A 161 15.66 -6.13 5.23
CA ARG A 161 16.95 -5.69 5.77
C ARG A 161 18.01 -5.53 4.69
N PHE A 162 18.06 -6.44 3.71
CA PHE A 162 18.98 -6.33 2.59
C PHE A 162 18.80 -5.02 1.81
N ILE A 163 17.56 -4.61 1.56
CA ILE A 163 17.27 -3.33 0.88
C ILE A 163 17.63 -2.12 1.74
N LEU A 164 17.31 -2.16 3.04
CA LEU A 164 17.69 -1.08 3.96
C LEU A 164 19.21 -0.94 4.05
N GLU A 165 19.94 -2.05 4.11
CA GLU A 165 21.40 -2.07 4.16
C GLU A 165 22.01 -1.46 2.89
N ILE A 166 21.46 -1.74 1.69
CA ILE A 166 21.88 -1.08 0.45
C ILE A 166 21.66 0.44 0.50
N LEU A 167 20.50 0.89 0.98
CA LEU A 167 20.18 2.32 1.07
C LEU A 167 21.09 3.04 2.07
N LEU A 168 21.30 2.46 3.25
CA LEU A 168 22.19 3.00 4.29
C LEU A 168 23.66 2.96 3.85
N ASN A 169 24.08 1.93 3.11
CA ASN A 169 25.45 1.85 2.58
C ASN A 169 25.70 2.99 1.56
N LEU A 170 24.77 3.20 0.61
CA LEU A 170 24.82 4.34 -0.33
C LEU A 170 24.92 5.68 0.42
N GLU A 171 24.15 5.87 1.48
CA GLU A 171 24.23 7.08 2.31
C GLU A 171 25.58 7.24 2.99
N SER A 172 26.11 6.17 3.59
CA SER A 172 27.36 6.22 4.35
C SER A 172 28.59 6.53 3.50
N ILE A 173 28.56 6.20 2.21
CA ILE A 173 29.61 6.54 1.24
C ILE A 173 29.38 7.90 0.55
N GLY A 174 28.35 8.64 0.95
CA GLY A 174 28.03 9.98 0.42
C GLY A 174 27.34 10.00 -0.94
N GLU A 175 26.82 8.86 -1.39
CA GLU A 175 26.05 8.72 -2.64
C GLU A 175 24.56 8.99 -2.38
N GLU A 176 23.79 9.25 -3.45
CA GLU A 176 22.34 9.46 -3.30
C GLU A 176 21.67 8.17 -2.78
N PRO A 177 21.04 8.18 -1.57
CA PRO A 177 20.54 6.98 -0.89
C PRO A 177 19.15 6.59 -1.41
N VAL A 178 19.12 6.28 -2.70
CA VAL A 178 17.93 5.84 -3.44
C VAL A 178 18.22 4.51 -4.11
N ILE A 179 17.19 3.71 -4.36
CA ILE A 179 17.24 2.62 -5.34
C ILE A 179 16.28 2.97 -6.47
N ARG A 180 16.79 3.19 -7.67
CA ARG A 180 15.98 3.47 -8.87
C ARG A 180 15.26 2.20 -9.33
N PHE A 181 14.13 2.36 -10.01
CA PHE A 181 13.35 1.23 -10.52
C PHE A 181 14.20 0.25 -11.36
N GLU A 182 15.04 0.78 -12.23
CA GLU A 182 15.93 -0.02 -13.08
C GLU A 182 17.03 -0.72 -12.25
N GLU A 183 17.51 -0.09 -11.18
CA GLU A 183 18.51 -0.66 -10.26
C GLU A 183 17.93 -1.83 -9.46
N MET A 184 16.68 -1.70 -9.01
CA MET A 184 15.94 -2.81 -8.38
C MET A 184 15.81 -3.99 -9.34
N ALA A 185 15.42 -3.71 -10.59
CA ALA A 185 15.17 -4.72 -11.60
C ALA A 185 16.44 -5.46 -12.05
N LEU A 186 17.56 -4.72 -12.20
CA LEU A 186 18.82 -5.22 -12.75
C LEU A 186 19.76 -5.83 -11.70
N PHE A 187 19.78 -5.29 -10.47
CA PHE A 187 20.80 -5.63 -9.48
C PHE A 187 20.20 -6.13 -8.17
N VAL A 188 19.30 -5.39 -7.55
CA VAL A 188 18.85 -5.72 -6.17
C VAL A 188 18.11 -7.05 -6.12
N GLN A 189 17.07 -7.23 -6.94
CA GLN A 189 16.24 -8.46 -6.92
C GLN A 189 16.93 -9.71 -7.50
N ARG A 190 18.16 -9.54 -8.01
CA ARG A 190 18.97 -10.57 -8.65
C ARG A 190 20.11 -11.06 -7.78
N ASN A 191 20.39 -10.35 -6.70
CA ASN A 191 21.46 -10.66 -5.77
C ASN A 191 20.88 -10.96 -4.38
N THR A 192 21.68 -11.62 -3.56
CA THR A 192 21.40 -11.88 -2.14
C THR A 192 22.54 -11.30 -1.31
N PRO A 193 22.43 -11.28 0.03
CA PRO A 193 23.53 -10.86 0.89
C PRO A 193 24.81 -11.72 0.79
N GLU A 194 24.78 -12.88 0.13
CA GLU A 194 25.93 -13.80 0.02
C GLU A 194 27.13 -13.15 -0.70
N GLU A 195 26.86 -12.35 -1.74
CA GLU A 195 27.89 -11.61 -2.49
C GLU A 195 28.36 -10.34 -1.76
N GLY A 196 27.72 -10.00 -0.64
CA GLY A 196 27.93 -8.76 0.12
C GLY A 196 27.16 -7.56 -0.43
N VAL A 197 26.73 -6.67 0.45
CA VAL A 197 26.03 -5.43 0.06
C VAL A 197 26.92 -4.50 -0.77
N ASP A 198 28.21 -4.45 -0.47
CA ASP A 198 29.18 -3.62 -1.20
C ASP A 198 29.25 -3.99 -2.69
N TYR A 199 29.11 -5.28 -3.03
CA TYR A 199 29.06 -5.72 -4.43
C TYR A 199 27.86 -5.12 -5.15
N VAL A 200 26.66 -5.23 -4.57
CA VAL A 200 25.43 -4.69 -5.17
C VAL A 200 25.49 -3.17 -5.29
N VAL A 201 26.02 -2.50 -4.27
CA VAL A 201 26.25 -1.04 -4.31
C VAL A 201 27.21 -0.69 -5.43
N SER A 202 28.32 -1.41 -5.60
CA SER A 202 29.27 -1.15 -6.68
C SER A 202 28.66 -1.30 -8.08
N GLU A 203 27.79 -2.30 -8.28
CA GLU A 203 27.07 -2.51 -9.54
C GLU A 203 26.08 -1.37 -9.82
N ILE A 204 25.37 -0.90 -8.79
CA ILE A 204 24.48 0.26 -8.87
C ILE A 204 25.27 1.51 -9.28
N LEU A 205 26.41 1.79 -8.64
CA LEU A 205 27.21 2.98 -8.94
C LEU A 205 27.82 2.92 -10.35
N ASN A 206 28.33 1.77 -10.76
CA ASN A 206 28.84 1.54 -12.12
C ASN A 206 27.74 1.77 -13.17
N TYR A 207 26.53 1.28 -12.92
CA TYR A 207 25.37 1.52 -13.79
C TYR A 207 24.98 3.01 -13.83
N ARG A 208 24.95 3.70 -12.68
CA ARG A 208 24.68 5.14 -12.61
C ARG A 208 25.68 5.94 -13.45
N GLU A 209 26.98 5.66 -13.30
CA GLU A 209 28.05 6.35 -14.03
C GLU A 209 27.90 6.17 -15.55
N LYS A 210 27.71 4.94 -16.02
CA LYS A 210 27.49 4.64 -17.44
C LYS A 210 26.21 5.29 -17.96
N ARG A 211 25.13 5.24 -17.17
CA ARG A 211 23.84 5.85 -17.52
C ARG A 211 23.90 7.37 -17.63
N GLN A 212 24.79 8.05 -16.92
CA GLN A 212 24.96 9.51 -17.07
C GLN A 212 25.70 9.89 -18.37
N ARG A 213 26.55 9.00 -18.89
CA ARG A 213 27.32 9.24 -20.14
C ARG A 213 26.51 9.05 -21.41
N VAL A 214 25.37 8.35 -21.34
CA VAL A 214 24.54 8.07 -22.52
C VAL A 214 23.53 9.19 -22.77
N LYS A 215 23.35 9.54 -24.05
CA LYS A 215 22.37 10.56 -24.47
C LYS A 215 20.92 10.10 -24.25
N ASN A 216 20.62 8.82 -24.51
CA ASN A 216 19.27 8.25 -24.39
C ASN A 216 19.21 7.24 -23.25
N LYS A 217 18.91 7.74 -22.05
CA LYS A 217 18.81 6.96 -20.81
C LYS A 217 17.75 5.85 -20.90
N LYS A 218 16.55 6.16 -21.40
CA LYS A 218 15.45 5.18 -21.53
C LYS A 218 15.80 4.01 -22.46
N ARG A 219 16.51 4.29 -23.56
CA ARG A 219 17.00 3.25 -24.46
C ARG A 219 18.04 2.37 -23.76
N TYR A 220 19.01 2.99 -23.11
CA TYR A 220 20.05 2.30 -22.35
C TYR A 220 19.46 1.38 -21.28
N ASP A 221 18.49 1.87 -20.51
CA ASP A 221 17.80 1.12 -19.47
C ASP A 221 17.10 -0.13 -20.04
N ASN A 222 16.39 0.05 -21.16
CA ASN A 222 15.71 -1.05 -21.83
C ASN A 222 16.67 -2.08 -22.44
N GLU A 223 17.78 -1.62 -23.04
CA GLU A 223 18.80 -2.51 -23.61
C GLU A 223 19.47 -3.34 -22.51
N ASN A 224 19.89 -2.72 -21.40
CA ASN A 224 20.47 -3.45 -20.26
C ASN A 224 19.49 -4.48 -19.68
N LEU A 225 18.20 -4.11 -19.52
CA LEU A 225 17.17 -5.04 -19.04
C LEU A 225 17.03 -6.26 -19.95
N VAL A 226 16.96 -6.06 -21.27
CA VAL A 226 16.80 -7.15 -22.24
C VAL A 226 18.07 -8.01 -22.33
N GLU A 227 19.25 -7.39 -22.32
CA GLU A 227 20.54 -8.08 -22.35
C GLU A 227 20.73 -8.93 -21.09
N SER A 228 20.32 -8.42 -19.93
CA SER A 228 20.45 -9.10 -18.63
C SER A 228 19.73 -10.46 -18.55
N VAL A 229 18.79 -10.71 -19.46
CA VAL A 229 18.02 -11.95 -19.59
C VAL A 229 18.27 -12.67 -20.93
N GLY A 230 19.40 -12.38 -21.58
CA GLY A 230 19.82 -13.05 -22.82
C GLY A 230 19.00 -12.67 -24.05
N GLY A 231 18.43 -11.46 -24.10
CA GLY A 231 17.65 -10.97 -25.22
C GLY A 231 16.13 -11.23 -25.12
N ASP A 232 15.66 -11.93 -24.10
CA ASP A 232 14.25 -12.31 -23.93
C ASP A 232 13.42 -11.14 -23.37
N ARG A 233 12.62 -10.51 -24.25
CA ARG A 233 11.75 -9.39 -23.87
C ARG A 233 10.67 -9.77 -22.85
N THR A 234 10.20 -11.02 -22.84
CA THR A 234 9.18 -11.49 -21.89
C THR A 234 9.77 -11.60 -20.49
N LYS A 235 10.98 -12.16 -20.38
CA LYS A 235 11.72 -12.20 -19.11
C LYS A 235 12.08 -10.80 -18.62
N ALA A 236 12.41 -9.87 -19.52
CA ALA A 236 12.62 -8.47 -19.17
C ALA A 236 11.34 -7.79 -18.66
N GLY A 237 10.16 -8.20 -19.13
CA GLY A 237 8.86 -7.81 -18.56
C GLY A 237 8.71 -8.30 -17.11
N THR A 238 9.06 -9.56 -16.86
CA THR A 238 9.00 -10.16 -15.52
C THR A 238 9.88 -9.42 -14.51
N LEU A 239 11.08 -8.98 -14.92
CA LEU A 239 11.96 -8.16 -14.06
C LEU A 239 11.28 -6.86 -13.61
N ARG A 240 10.56 -6.19 -14.52
CA ARG A 240 9.83 -4.95 -14.20
C ARG A 240 8.64 -5.22 -13.29
N ASP A 241 7.91 -6.31 -13.53
CA ASP A 241 6.79 -6.70 -12.70
C ASP A 241 7.22 -6.99 -11.26
N TYR A 242 8.37 -7.65 -11.06
CA TYR A 242 8.89 -7.96 -9.73
C TYR A 242 9.47 -6.71 -9.04
N ALA A 243 10.10 -5.80 -9.79
CA ALA A 243 10.57 -4.53 -9.24
C ALA A 243 9.42 -3.63 -8.77
N ASP A 244 8.35 -3.49 -9.58
CA ASP A 244 7.11 -2.78 -9.19
C ASP A 244 6.50 -3.39 -7.93
N LEU A 245 6.43 -4.72 -7.88
CA LEU A 245 5.90 -5.45 -6.75
C LEU A 245 6.73 -5.22 -5.47
N ASN A 246 8.06 -5.34 -5.55
CA ASN A 246 8.96 -5.05 -4.44
C ASN A 246 8.77 -3.62 -3.93
N PHE A 247 8.71 -2.62 -4.82
CA PHE A 247 8.48 -1.22 -4.44
C PHE A 247 7.17 -1.08 -3.65
N ARG A 248 6.06 -1.62 -4.15
CA ARG A 248 4.75 -1.50 -3.50
C ARG A 248 4.73 -2.13 -2.12
N TYR A 249 5.28 -3.34 -1.96
CA TYR A 249 5.31 -4.03 -0.67
C TYR A 249 6.26 -3.38 0.33
N LEU A 250 7.41 -2.86 -0.11
CA LEU A 250 8.29 -2.08 0.77
C LEU A 250 7.61 -0.79 1.23
N LYS A 251 6.98 -0.06 0.32
CA LYS A 251 6.23 1.16 0.64
C LYS A 251 5.07 0.91 1.61
N SER A 252 4.45 -0.27 1.56
CA SER A 252 3.39 -0.63 2.51
C SER A 252 3.85 -0.70 3.97
N THR A 253 5.16 -0.71 4.25
CA THR A 253 5.71 -0.65 5.62
C THR A 253 5.77 0.77 6.19
N GLY A 254 5.62 1.81 5.35
CA GLY A 254 5.87 3.19 5.73
C GLY A 254 7.35 3.53 5.99
N LEU A 255 8.29 2.58 5.86
CA LEU A 255 9.73 2.86 6.02
C LEU A 255 10.37 3.52 4.81
N VAL A 256 9.82 3.30 3.62
CA VAL A 256 10.36 3.87 2.37
C VAL A 256 9.29 4.64 1.62
N GLN A 257 9.71 5.69 0.93
CA GLN A 257 8.87 6.56 0.10
C GLN A 257 9.46 6.64 -1.31
N SER A 258 8.63 7.07 -2.26
CA SER A 258 9.08 7.38 -3.61
C SER A 258 9.84 8.71 -3.66
N LYS A 259 10.94 8.72 -4.43
CA LYS A 259 11.67 9.92 -4.84
C LYS A 259 11.80 9.90 -6.36
N GLY A 260 10.81 10.48 -7.06
CA GLY A 260 10.60 10.22 -8.49
C GLY A 260 10.40 8.72 -8.76
N ARG A 261 11.11 8.16 -9.74
CA ARG A 261 11.08 6.71 -10.08
C ARG A 261 12.00 5.84 -9.22
N SER A 262 12.24 6.23 -7.97
CA SER A 262 13.11 5.52 -7.03
C SER A 262 12.46 5.38 -5.67
N ILE A 263 13.02 4.55 -4.79
CA ILE A 263 12.67 4.49 -3.37
C ILE A 263 13.83 5.00 -2.51
N SER A 264 13.50 5.68 -1.40
CA SER A 264 14.42 6.05 -0.33
C SER A 264 13.79 5.79 1.02
N ILE A 265 14.61 5.72 2.09
CA ILE A 265 14.09 5.69 3.46
C ILE A 265 13.30 6.98 3.72
N VAL A 266 12.15 6.85 4.37
CA VAL A 266 11.38 8.00 4.88
C VAL A 266 12.25 8.67 5.93
N HIS A 267 12.52 9.95 5.75
CA HIS A 267 13.47 10.68 6.59
C HIS A 267 13.15 10.54 8.09
N GLU A 268 11.88 10.58 8.47
CA GLU A 268 11.40 10.41 9.84
C GLU A 268 11.64 9.01 10.42
N LYS A 269 11.87 8.01 9.57
CA LYS A 269 12.05 6.59 9.92
C LYS A 269 13.51 6.13 9.84
N GLN A 270 14.45 7.05 9.60
CA GLN A 270 15.87 6.77 9.46
C GLN A 270 16.43 5.95 10.64
N THR A 271 16.25 6.44 11.87
CA THR A 271 16.71 5.76 13.09
C THR A 271 16.10 4.36 13.24
N LEU A 272 14.83 4.19 12.86
CA LEU A 272 14.18 2.88 12.91
C LEU A 272 14.78 1.91 11.86
N ALA A 273 15.12 2.41 10.67
CA ALA A 273 15.77 1.60 9.64
C ALA A 273 17.18 1.15 10.08
N GLU A 274 17.97 2.04 10.69
CA GLU A 274 19.28 1.73 11.25
C GLU A 274 19.20 0.67 12.37
N LEU A 275 18.22 0.80 13.27
CA LEU A 275 17.98 -0.19 14.33
C LEU A 275 17.57 -1.55 13.74
N LEU A 276 16.75 -1.58 12.70
CA LEU A 276 16.35 -2.82 12.03
C LEU A 276 17.52 -3.53 11.34
N VAL A 277 18.47 -2.78 10.79
CA VAL A 277 19.68 -3.34 10.14
C VAL A 277 20.71 -3.81 11.17
N SER A 278 20.88 -3.06 12.27
CA SER A 278 21.86 -3.38 13.32
C SER A 278 21.44 -4.51 14.28
N GLU A 279 20.14 -4.80 14.39
CA GLU A 279 19.65 -5.91 15.22
C GLU A 279 20.17 -7.26 14.70
N ALA A 280 20.83 -8.04 15.55
CA ALA A 280 21.30 -9.38 15.20
C ALA A 280 20.11 -10.30 14.86
N LEU A 281 20.20 -11.00 13.72
CA LEU A 281 19.22 -12.01 13.36
C LEU A 281 19.53 -13.34 14.00
N GLU A 282 18.55 -13.88 14.69
CA GLU A 282 18.56 -15.30 15.08
C GLU A 282 18.71 -16.18 13.83
N PRO A 283 19.48 -17.29 13.93
CA PRO A 283 19.58 -18.26 12.85
C PRO A 283 18.20 -18.73 12.38
N TYR A 284 18.04 -18.90 11.07
CA TYR A 284 16.77 -19.30 10.49
C TYR A 284 16.33 -20.69 11.02
N ASN A 285 15.12 -20.74 11.56
CA ASN A 285 14.47 -21.97 12.00
C ASN A 285 12.99 -21.91 11.59
N ASP A 286 12.49 -22.95 10.93
CA ASP A 286 11.11 -22.99 10.41
C ASP A 286 10.06 -22.72 11.49
N SER A 287 10.23 -23.26 12.69
CA SER A 287 9.25 -23.11 13.78
C SER A 287 9.22 -21.69 14.31
N THR A 288 10.39 -21.13 14.64
CA THR A 288 10.50 -19.76 15.12
C THR A 288 10.08 -18.76 14.05
N TYR A 289 10.47 -18.97 12.79
CA TYR A 289 10.09 -18.14 11.66
C TYR A 289 8.58 -18.07 11.46
N VAL A 290 7.90 -19.21 11.36
CA VAL A 290 6.45 -19.27 11.14
C VAL A 290 5.69 -18.60 12.29
N LYS A 291 6.10 -18.88 13.53
CA LYS A 291 5.52 -18.25 14.71
C LYS A 291 5.68 -16.73 14.68
N THR A 292 6.90 -16.26 14.44
CA THR A 292 7.23 -14.82 14.42
C THR A 292 6.46 -14.11 13.31
N LEU A 293 6.33 -14.71 12.13
CA LEU A 293 5.57 -14.15 11.02
C LEU A 293 4.06 -14.05 11.33
N TRP A 294 3.48 -15.08 11.96
CA TRP A 294 2.05 -15.13 12.30
C TRP A 294 1.66 -14.29 13.51
N GLU A 295 2.54 -14.14 14.49
CA GLU A 295 2.37 -13.21 15.62
C GLU A 295 2.65 -11.76 15.19
N GLY A 296 3.52 -11.57 14.21
CA GLY A 296 4.13 -10.29 13.84
C GLY A 296 5.46 -10.13 14.57
N ALA A 297 6.53 -9.76 13.84
CA ALA A 297 7.84 -9.56 14.46
C ALA A 297 7.77 -8.52 15.58
N LYS A 298 8.61 -8.70 16.59
CA LYS A 298 8.99 -7.58 17.45
C LYS A 298 9.76 -6.57 16.61
N LEU A 299 9.47 -5.30 16.82
CA LEU A 299 10.19 -4.18 16.22
C LEU A 299 11.11 -3.54 17.26
N PRO A 300 12.14 -2.79 16.84
CA PRO A 300 12.95 -2.01 17.77
C PRO A 300 12.12 -1.11 18.69
N THR A 301 10.96 -0.64 18.22
CA THR A 301 10.01 0.20 18.97
C THR A 301 9.22 -0.54 20.04
N ASP A 302 9.34 -1.87 20.13
CA ASP A 302 8.79 -2.66 21.24
C ASP A 302 9.75 -2.71 22.43
N ASP A 303 10.98 -2.21 22.27
CA ASP A 303 11.87 -1.89 23.39
C ASP A 303 11.63 -0.46 23.88
N LYS A 304 11.60 -0.28 25.21
CA LYS A 304 11.21 0.99 25.82
C LYS A 304 12.23 2.09 25.56
N ILE A 305 13.53 1.77 25.57
CA ILE A 305 14.59 2.75 25.36
C ILE A 305 14.52 3.26 23.92
N ASN A 306 14.50 2.32 22.96
CA ASN A 306 14.39 2.65 21.54
C ASN A 306 13.10 3.40 21.21
N ALA A 307 11.97 3.04 21.82
CA ALA A 307 10.70 3.74 21.62
C ALA A 307 10.78 5.21 22.05
N ILE A 308 11.37 5.48 23.22
CA ILE A 308 11.56 6.83 23.75
C ILE A 308 12.50 7.62 22.84
N ASP A 309 13.60 7.02 22.40
CA ASP A 309 14.56 7.68 21.51
C ASP A 309 13.92 8.06 20.17
N ILE A 310 13.12 7.17 19.57
CA ILE A 310 12.39 7.46 18.33
C ILE A 310 11.38 8.59 18.55
N ILE A 311 10.65 8.62 19.67
CA ILE A 311 9.72 9.71 19.99
C ILE A 311 10.47 11.04 20.12
N HIS A 312 11.63 11.08 20.78
CA HIS A 312 12.44 12.29 20.87
C HIS A 312 12.89 12.78 19.48
N HIS A 313 13.31 11.89 18.58
CA HIS A 313 13.67 12.26 17.22
C HIS A 313 12.48 12.82 16.43
N LEU A 314 11.30 12.21 16.54
CA LEU A 314 10.08 12.72 15.91
C LEU A 314 9.72 14.12 16.42
N LEU A 315 9.83 14.34 17.73
CA LEU A 315 9.56 15.64 18.35
C LEU A 315 10.55 16.73 17.91
N ALA A 316 11.83 16.38 17.77
CA ALA A 316 12.82 17.30 17.22
C ALA A 316 12.45 17.74 15.80
N LYS A 317 12.02 16.79 14.95
CA LYS A 317 11.57 17.09 13.57
C LYS A 317 10.29 17.91 13.52
N LEU A 318 9.32 17.64 14.41
CA LEU A 318 8.11 18.46 14.53
C LEU A 318 8.44 19.90 14.94
N LYS A 319 9.42 20.08 15.83
CA LYS A 319 9.92 21.39 16.23
C LYS A 319 10.58 22.16 15.08
N GLU A 320 11.31 21.47 14.20
CA GLU A 320 11.86 22.06 12.96
C GLU A 320 10.76 22.61 12.03
N HIS A 321 9.56 22.02 12.07
CA HIS A 321 8.38 22.48 11.34
C HIS A 321 7.53 23.50 12.12
N GLY A 322 8.04 24.00 13.26
CA GLY A 322 7.39 25.05 14.06
C GLY A 322 6.34 24.54 15.05
N GLU A 323 6.24 23.22 15.29
CA GLU A 323 5.32 22.67 16.30
C GLU A 323 6.05 22.23 17.56
N GLU A 324 5.68 22.81 18.70
CA GLU A 324 6.24 22.44 20.00
C GLU A 324 5.20 21.77 20.88
N PHE A 325 5.53 20.59 21.38
CA PHE A 325 4.66 19.79 22.25
C PHE A 325 5.19 19.82 23.68
N LYS A 326 4.28 19.96 24.65
CA LYS A 326 4.61 19.71 26.05
C LYS A 326 4.71 18.20 26.25
N ILE A 327 5.93 17.72 26.52
CA ILE A 327 6.19 16.29 26.64
C ILE A 327 5.89 15.86 28.09
N PRO A 328 4.97 14.91 28.32
CA PRO A 328 4.84 14.24 29.61
C PRO A 328 6.06 13.33 29.88
N ASP A 329 6.32 12.94 31.12
CA ASP A 329 7.42 12.02 31.41
C ASP A 329 7.23 10.69 30.64
N LEU A 330 8.12 10.43 29.68
CA LEU A 330 8.07 9.25 28.83
C LEU A 330 8.58 8.00 29.57
N GLN A 331 9.41 8.18 30.61
CA GLN A 331 10.00 7.08 31.36
C GLN A 331 8.97 6.38 32.25
N GLU A 332 7.92 7.06 32.68
CA GLU A 332 6.85 6.46 33.51
C GLU A 332 5.77 5.75 32.67
N ARG A 333 5.78 5.90 31.34
CA ARG A 333 4.75 5.36 30.45
C ARG A 333 4.93 3.88 30.14
N SER A 334 3.81 3.23 29.83
CA SER A 334 3.81 1.87 29.30
C SER A 334 4.22 1.85 27.82
N LEU A 335 4.69 0.71 27.30
CA LEU A 335 5.00 0.55 25.87
C LEU A 335 3.78 0.81 24.97
N HIS A 336 2.58 0.47 25.44
CA HIS A 336 1.35 0.75 24.72
C HIS A 336 1.13 2.26 24.55
N ASP A 337 1.29 3.02 25.64
CA ASP A 337 1.14 4.48 25.62
C ASP A 337 2.21 5.14 24.74
N LEU A 338 3.45 4.63 24.79
CA LEU A 338 4.54 5.09 23.93
C LEU A 338 4.24 4.83 22.44
N SER A 339 3.72 3.65 22.11
CA SER A 339 3.33 3.33 20.74
C SER A 339 2.21 4.27 20.24
N LEU A 340 1.19 4.52 21.08
CA LEU A 340 0.11 5.45 20.76
C LEU A 340 0.63 6.88 20.54
N LEU A 341 1.51 7.37 21.41
CA LEU A 341 2.15 8.68 21.27
C LEU A 341 2.96 8.78 19.98
N ARG A 342 3.76 7.75 19.67
CA ARG A 342 4.52 7.69 18.42
C ARG A 342 3.59 7.77 17.21
N HIS A 343 2.52 6.97 17.16
CA HIS A 343 1.56 7.01 16.05
C HIS A 343 0.89 8.39 15.93
N GLN A 344 0.56 9.04 17.05
CA GLN A 344 0.03 10.40 17.05
C GLN A 344 1.01 11.40 16.42
N PHE A 345 2.29 11.37 16.80
CA PHE A 345 3.30 12.26 16.26
C PHE A 345 3.60 11.98 14.78
N GLU A 346 3.65 10.71 14.37
CA GLU A 346 3.78 10.32 12.96
C GLU A 346 2.60 10.81 12.12
N ASN A 347 1.37 10.65 12.60
CA ASN A 347 0.18 11.18 11.93
C ASN A 347 0.24 12.71 11.84
N ARG A 348 0.68 13.41 12.89
CA ARG A 348 0.82 14.86 12.85
C ARG A 348 1.84 15.31 11.82
N PHE A 349 2.98 14.63 11.75
CA PHE A 349 4.01 14.90 10.75
C PHE A 349 3.45 14.72 9.32
N GLN A 350 2.67 13.66 9.10
CA GLN A 350 2.01 13.44 7.81
C GLN A 350 1.02 14.58 7.47
N CYS A 351 0.24 15.08 8.44
CA CYS A 351 -0.62 16.24 8.23
C CYS A 351 0.17 17.49 7.84
N LEU A 352 1.32 17.76 8.48
CA LEU A 352 2.17 18.90 8.11
C LEU A 352 2.68 18.79 6.68
N LYS A 353 3.19 17.61 6.29
CA LYS A 353 3.58 17.35 4.90
C LYS A 353 2.39 17.46 3.94
N GLU A 354 1.18 17.10 4.36
CA GLU A 354 -0.04 17.26 3.55
C GLU A 354 -0.40 18.73 3.32
N LEU A 355 -0.15 19.62 4.28
CA LEU A 355 -0.29 21.08 4.08
C LEU A 355 0.71 21.59 3.04
N GLU A 356 1.96 21.13 3.11
CA GLU A 356 2.98 21.50 2.12
C GLU A 356 2.62 20.96 0.73
N PHE A 357 2.22 19.70 0.66
CA PHE A 357 1.71 19.09 -0.56
C PHE A 357 0.55 19.89 -1.15
N ALA A 358 -0.43 20.29 -0.33
CA ALA A 358 -1.57 21.10 -0.75
C ALA A 358 -1.15 22.42 -1.41
N LYS A 359 -0.25 23.17 -0.77
CA LYS A 359 0.27 24.46 -1.28
C LYS A 359 0.95 24.34 -2.64
N GLU A 360 1.56 23.19 -2.93
CA GLU A 360 2.26 22.97 -4.20
C GLU A 360 1.30 22.55 -5.34
N GLN A 361 0.03 22.19 -5.06
CA GLN A 361 -0.87 21.65 -6.09
C GLN A 361 -1.19 22.62 -7.22
N ALA A 362 -1.21 23.92 -6.95
CA ALA A 362 -1.38 24.95 -7.99
C ALA A 362 -0.27 24.88 -9.06
N LYS A 363 0.96 24.47 -8.68
CA LYS A 363 2.09 24.29 -9.61
C LYS A 363 2.01 22.98 -10.38
N SER A 364 1.30 21.98 -9.84
CA SER A 364 1.10 20.65 -10.45
C SER A 364 -0.13 20.57 -11.37
N TRP A 365 -0.70 21.70 -11.81
CA TRP A 365 -1.92 21.70 -12.63
C TRP A 365 -1.79 20.92 -13.96
N GLU A 366 -0.61 20.90 -14.58
CA GLU A 366 -0.36 20.12 -15.81
C GLU A 366 -0.50 18.62 -15.55
N GLU A 367 -0.01 18.15 -14.41
CA GLU A 367 -0.12 16.77 -13.96
C GLU A 367 -1.57 16.40 -13.65
N ILE A 368 -2.27 17.24 -12.89
CA ILE A 368 -3.68 17.07 -12.52
C ILE A 368 -4.55 16.98 -13.78
N THR A 369 -4.40 17.93 -14.72
CA THR A 369 -5.19 17.92 -15.97
C THR A 369 -4.82 16.75 -16.88
N SER A 370 -3.56 16.31 -16.87
CA SER A 370 -3.11 15.13 -17.60
C SER A 370 -3.79 13.87 -17.08
N PHE A 371 -3.83 13.68 -15.76
CA PHE A 371 -4.57 12.60 -15.12
C PHE A 371 -6.07 12.64 -15.46
N MET A 372 -6.73 13.80 -15.37
CA MET A 372 -8.14 13.94 -15.76
C MET A 372 -8.40 13.52 -17.21
N LYS A 373 -7.51 13.91 -18.15
CA LYS A 373 -7.59 13.49 -19.56
C LYS A 373 -7.43 11.98 -19.75
N ALA A 374 -6.68 11.31 -18.87
CA ALA A 374 -6.50 9.85 -18.88
C ALA A 374 -7.84 9.13 -18.72
N PHE A 375 -8.66 9.57 -17.76
CA PHE A 375 -9.99 9.03 -17.50
C PHE A 375 -10.93 9.18 -18.69
N ASN A 376 -10.93 10.35 -19.36
CA ASN A 376 -11.79 10.59 -20.52
C ASN A 376 -11.44 9.71 -21.74
N LYS A 377 -10.17 9.37 -21.93
CA LYS A 377 -9.72 8.57 -23.08
C LYS A 377 -9.72 7.06 -22.82
N SER A 378 -10.19 6.61 -21.66
CA SER A 378 -9.98 5.24 -21.16
C SER A 378 -8.49 4.80 -21.22
N LYS A 379 -7.57 5.78 -21.20
CA LYS A 379 -6.12 5.53 -21.21
C LYS A 379 -5.67 5.51 -19.76
N ARG A 380 -5.03 4.44 -19.34
CA ARG A 380 -4.46 4.34 -17.98
C ARG A 380 -3.11 5.00 -17.84
N THR A 381 -2.53 5.47 -18.94
CA THR A 381 -1.16 5.98 -18.97
C THR A 381 -1.12 7.32 -19.70
N VAL A 382 -0.44 8.29 -19.11
CA VAL A 382 -0.19 9.61 -19.69
C VAL A 382 1.30 9.89 -19.63
N VAL A 383 1.84 10.44 -20.71
CA VAL A 383 3.24 10.89 -20.76
C VAL A 383 3.22 12.40 -20.62
N LEU A 384 3.91 12.91 -19.60
CA LEU A 384 4.08 14.33 -19.32
C LEU A 384 5.08 14.97 -20.31
N SER A 385 5.12 16.30 -20.31
CA SER A 385 5.99 17.13 -21.16
C SER A 385 7.47 16.86 -20.93
N ASP A 386 7.86 16.49 -19.71
CA ASP A 386 9.22 16.11 -19.31
C ASP A 386 9.59 14.65 -19.64
N GLY A 387 8.65 13.89 -20.21
CA GLY A 387 8.82 12.48 -20.58
C GLY A 387 8.51 11.49 -19.46
N GLU A 388 8.11 11.95 -18.26
CA GLU A 388 7.60 11.08 -17.21
C GLU A 388 6.30 10.40 -17.66
N THR A 389 6.11 9.15 -17.24
CA THR A 389 4.93 8.36 -17.58
C THR A 389 4.12 8.09 -16.33
N LEU A 390 3.01 8.81 -16.19
CA LEU A 390 2.01 8.60 -15.15
C LEU A 390 1.13 7.40 -15.52
N THR A 391 0.86 6.51 -14.56
CA THR A 391 -0.02 5.36 -14.80
C THR A 391 -0.97 5.16 -13.63
N ILE A 392 -2.26 5.01 -13.94
CA ILE A 392 -3.30 4.61 -13.00
C ILE A 392 -3.25 3.08 -12.87
N PRO A 393 -2.94 2.52 -11.70
CA PRO A 393 -2.87 1.08 -11.53
C PRO A 393 -4.20 0.38 -11.81
N GLY A 394 -4.12 -0.86 -12.28
CA GLY A 394 -5.30 -1.65 -12.61
C GLY A 394 -6.17 -1.93 -11.38
N GLY A 395 -7.44 -1.54 -11.44
CA GLY A 395 -8.39 -1.72 -10.34
C GLY A 395 -8.38 -0.60 -9.29
N GLU A 396 -7.51 0.41 -9.43
CA GLU A 396 -7.39 1.55 -8.50
C GLU A 396 -7.97 2.84 -9.09
N ALA A 397 -8.59 2.76 -10.28
CA ALA A 397 -9.14 3.91 -11.00
C ALA A 397 -10.14 4.75 -10.17
N PRO A 398 -11.07 4.18 -9.37
CA PRO A 398 -11.96 4.99 -8.52
C PRO A 398 -11.20 5.84 -7.49
N ALA A 399 -10.29 5.21 -6.73
CA ALA A 399 -9.48 5.90 -5.72
C ALA A 399 -8.60 7.00 -6.32
N TYR A 400 -8.03 6.76 -7.50
CA TYR A 400 -7.30 7.79 -8.24
C TYR A 400 -8.21 8.92 -8.70
N PHE A 401 -9.44 8.63 -9.12
CA PHE A 401 -10.38 9.67 -9.57
C PHE A 401 -10.75 10.62 -8.43
N GLU A 402 -11.11 10.11 -7.26
CA GLU A 402 -11.31 10.89 -6.02
C GLU A 402 -10.08 11.75 -5.70
N TRP A 403 -8.90 11.14 -5.71
CA TRP A 403 -7.63 11.82 -5.42
C TRP A 403 -7.31 12.97 -6.37
N ILE A 404 -7.58 12.81 -7.68
CA ILE A 404 -7.31 13.86 -8.67
C ILE A 404 -8.27 15.04 -8.50
N ILE A 405 -9.54 14.77 -8.19
CA ILE A 405 -10.50 15.84 -7.91
C ILE A 405 -10.10 16.57 -6.63
N TRP A 406 -9.72 15.86 -5.57
CA TRP A 406 -9.18 16.46 -4.35
C TRP A 406 -7.98 17.38 -4.64
N ARG A 407 -6.99 16.90 -5.41
CA ARG A 407 -5.85 17.72 -5.84
C ARG A 407 -6.27 18.96 -6.64
N ALA A 408 -7.31 18.86 -7.47
CA ALA A 408 -7.83 20.00 -8.22
C ALA A 408 -8.41 21.07 -7.31
N PHE A 409 -9.14 20.68 -6.26
CA PHE A 409 -9.64 21.63 -5.25
C PHE A 409 -8.50 22.25 -4.43
N LEU A 410 -7.49 21.46 -4.06
CA LEU A 410 -6.27 21.98 -3.41
C LEU A 410 -5.54 22.99 -4.29
N ALA A 411 -5.50 22.78 -5.61
CA ALA A 411 -4.85 23.69 -6.55
C ALA A 411 -5.59 25.04 -6.69
N VAL A 412 -6.88 25.08 -6.38
CA VAL A 412 -7.71 26.30 -6.40
C VAL A 412 -7.55 27.10 -5.09
N ASP A 413 -7.31 26.43 -3.96
CA ASP A 413 -6.88 26.98 -2.67
C ASP A 413 -7.76 28.11 -2.07
N PHE A 414 -9.06 27.82 -1.85
CA PHE A 414 -9.99 28.72 -1.14
C PHE A 414 -10.73 28.03 0.03
N MET A 415 -10.23 26.90 0.51
CA MET A 415 -10.93 26.06 1.49
C MET A 415 -10.67 26.54 2.92
N ALA A 416 -11.71 26.49 3.76
CA ALA A 416 -11.66 26.82 5.17
C ALA A 416 -11.28 25.60 6.03
N ASN A 417 -11.66 24.38 5.61
CA ASN A 417 -11.24 23.14 6.27
C ASN A 417 -9.87 22.68 5.75
N THR A 418 -9.23 21.78 6.52
CA THR A 418 -7.90 21.29 6.18
C THR A 418 -7.94 20.27 5.03
N PRO A 419 -6.81 20.03 4.32
CA PRO A 419 -6.75 19.05 3.23
C PRO A 419 -7.21 17.64 3.62
N TRP A 420 -6.89 17.18 4.84
CA TRP A 420 -7.29 15.86 5.32
C TRP A 420 -8.75 15.81 5.78
N ASP A 421 -9.30 16.91 6.32
CA ASP A 421 -10.72 17.00 6.65
C ASP A 421 -11.59 17.04 5.38
N ALA A 422 -11.00 17.41 4.24
CA ALA A 422 -11.70 17.54 2.96
C ALA A 422 -11.92 16.22 2.21
N ARG A 423 -11.16 15.16 2.52
CA ARG A 423 -11.24 13.85 1.84
C ARG A 423 -11.75 12.75 2.78
N ARG A 424 -12.37 11.70 2.23
CA ARG A 424 -12.74 10.47 2.98
C ARG A 424 -11.94 9.24 2.58
N PHE A 425 -11.18 9.32 1.49
CA PHE A 425 -10.18 8.31 1.13
C PHE A 425 -8.88 8.48 1.93
N LYS A 426 -8.08 7.42 2.00
CA LYS A 426 -6.76 7.41 2.66
C LYS A 426 -5.64 7.60 1.64
N ILE A 427 -4.56 8.26 2.06
CA ILE A 427 -3.32 8.42 1.28
C ILE A 427 -2.14 7.77 2.00
N ASP A 428 -1.11 7.42 1.24
CA ASP A 428 0.16 6.92 1.75
C ASP A 428 1.18 8.05 1.99
N GLN A 429 2.40 7.68 2.37
CA GLN A 429 3.53 8.59 2.59
C GLN A 429 3.96 9.36 1.33
N ASP A 430 3.55 8.90 0.13
CA ASP A 430 3.80 9.57 -1.15
C ASP A 430 2.61 10.44 -1.60
N PHE A 431 1.62 10.62 -0.73
CA PHE A 431 0.35 11.28 -1.04
C PHE A 431 -0.45 10.59 -2.15
N LEU A 432 -0.23 9.30 -2.39
CA LEU A 432 -1.02 8.51 -3.35
C LEU A 432 -2.22 7.86 -2.66
N PRO A 433 -3.36 7.69 -3.36
CA PRO A 433 -4.55 7.10 -2.75
C PRO A 433 -4.40 5.61 -2.52
N LEU A 434 -4.80 5.15 -1.34
CA LEU A 434 -4.74 3.73 -0.93
C LEU A 434 -6.03 2.95 -1.21
N SER A 435 -7.17 3.62 -1.05
CA SER A 435 -8.51 3.08 -1.25
C SER A 435 -9.43 4.22 -1.66
N HIS A 436 -10.61 3.88 -2.18
CA HIS A 436 -11.70 4.85 -2.31
C HIS A 436 -12.30 5.19 -0.94
N ALA A 437 -13.12 6.22 -0.88
CA ALA A 437 -13.91 6.57 0.30
C ALA A 437 -14.78 5.38 0.76
N PRO A 438 -14.93 5.17 2.08
CA PRO A 438 -15.83 4.15 2.60
C PRO A 438 -17.28 4.38 2.17
N ALA A 439 -18.02 3.30 1.92
CA ALA A 439 -19.45 3.41 1.62
C ALA A 439 -20.22 4.09 2.77
N GLY A 440 -21.18 4.95 2.42
CA GLY A 440 -22.09 5.59 3.38
C GLY A 440 -21.71 7.01 3.81
N GLU A 441 -20.53 7.48 3.41
CA GLU A 441 -20.09 8.88 3.50
C GLU A 441 -19.87 9.44 2.08
N PRO A 442 -19.93 10.77 1.89
CA PRO A 442 -19.55 11.37 0.63
C PRO A 442 -18.05 11.23 0.35
N ASP A 443 -17.64 11.25 -0.91
CA ASP A 443 -16.21 11.10 -1.26
C ASP A 443 -15.33 12.23 -0.66
N MET A 444 -15.81 13.47 -0.76
CA MET A 444 -15.12 14.68 -0.30
C MET A 444 -16.10 15.74 0.20
N ILE A 445 -15.64 16.60 1.13
CA ILE A 445 -16.39 17.73 1.67
C ILE A 445 -15.47 18.94 1.74
N PHE A 446 -15.73 19.95 0.92
CA PHE A 446 -14.98 21.20 0.93
C PHE A 446 -15.78 22.26 1.65
N GLU A 447 -15.24 22.80 2.73
CA GLU A 447 -15.83 23.95 3.40
C GLU A 447 -15.22 25.22 2.84
N PHE A 448 -16.07 26.16 2.44
CA PHE A 448 -15.70 27.53 2.10
C PHE A 448 -16.24 28.47 3.18
N GLU A 449 -15.97 29.77 3.05
CA GLU A 449 -16.44 30.78 3.99
C GLU A 449 -17.97 30.83 4.07
N GLU A 450 -18.66 30.86 2.92
CA GLU A 450 -20.11 31.05 2.83
C GLU A 450 -20.91 29.75 2.60
N TYR A 451 -20.25 28.66 2.23
CA TYR A 451 -20.94 27.42 1.83
C TYR A 451 -20.09 26.18 2.07
N VAL A 452 -20.75 25.02 2.05
CA VAL A 452 -20.13 23.70 2.08
C VAL A 452 -20.44 23.01 0.75
N LEU A 453 -19.44 22.38 0.15
CA LEU A 453 -19.56 21.64 -1.08
C LEU A 453 -19.27 20.17 -0.83
N VAL A 454 -20.32 19.36 -0.87
CA VAL A 454 -20.21 17.89 -0.94
C VAL A 454 -19.84 17.53 -2.37
N VAL A 455 -18.77 16.74 -2.55
CA VAL A 455 -18.33 16.30 -3.88
C VAL A 455 -18.40 14.79 -3.94
N GLU A 456 -19.09 14.30 -4.98
CA GLU A 456 -19.32 12.88 -5.24
C GLU A 456 -18.86 12.58 -6.65
N VAL A 457 -18.02 11.57 -6.80
CA VAL A 457 -17.38 11.25 -8.07
C VAL A 457 -17.65 9.82 -8.49
N THR A 458 -17.95 9.60 -9.77
CA THR A 458 -18.18 8.24 -10.26
C THR A 458 -17.61 8.03 -11.65
N LEU A 459 -17.07 6.83 -11.86
CA LEU A 459 -16.66 6.36 -13.19
C LEU A 459 -17.80 5.63 -13.92
N LYS A 460 -18.97 5.46 -13.29
CA LYS A 460 -20.15 4.87 -13.93
C LYS A 460 -20.74 5.89 -14.91
N SER A 461 -21.22 5.43 -16.06
CA SER A 461 -21.67 6.29 -17.18
C SER A 461 -22.92 5.79 -17.90
N SER A 462 -23.69 4.89 -17.30
CA SER A 462 -24.92 4.33 -17.89
C SER A 462 -26.09 4.40 -16.90
N SER A 463 -27.25 3.83 -17.23
CA SER A 463 -28.41 3.74 -16.31
C SER A 463 -28.07 3.11 -14.95
N ARG A 464 -27.00 2.32 -14.85
CA ARG A 464 -26.48 1.83 -13.57
C ARG A 464 -25.94 2.92 -12.65
N GLN A 465 -25.65 4.11 -13.19
CA GLN A 465 -25.25 5.30 -12.43
C GLN A 465 -26.41 5.77 -11.56
N GLU A 466 -27.62 5.89 -12.12
CA GLU A 466 -28.79 6.31 -11.34
C GLU A 466 -29.11 5.32 -10.22
N ALA A 467 -29.15 4.02 -10.55
CA ALA A 467 -29.38 2.96 -9.57
C ALA A 467 -28.33 2.92 -8.44
N ALA A 468 -27.09 3.34 -8.69
CA ALA A 468 -26.01 3.22 -7.72
C ALA A 468 -25.68 4.53 -7.00
N GLU A 469 -25.92 5.69 -7.61
CA GLU A 469 -25.56 7.00 -7.06
C GLU A 469 -26.80 7.82 -6.65
N GLY A 470 -28.00 7.51 -7.17
CA GLY A 470 -29.19 8.35 -7.01
C GLY A 470 -29.66 8.53 -5.57
N GLU A 471 -29.83 7.44 -4.80
CA GLU A 471 -30.16 7.52 -3.37
C GLU A 471 -28.94 7.89 -2.52
N PRO A 472 -27.76 7.24 -2.67
CA PRO A 472 -26.65 7.47 -1.76
C PRO A 472 -26.18 8.93 -1.72
N VAL A 473 -26.03 9.56 -2.90
CA VAL A 473 -25.60 10.96 -3.01
C VAL A 473 -26.56 11.89 -2.28
N ARG A 474 -27.88 11.73 -2.50
CA ARG A 474 -28.89 12.57 -1.81
C ARG A 474 -28.85 12.38 -0.30
N ARG A 475 -28.72 11.13 0.17
CA ARG A 475 -28.60 10.82 1.60
C ARG A 475 -27.35 11.44 2.22
N HIS A 476 -26.22 11.40 1.53
CA HIS A 476 -24.98 12.02 2.00
C HIS A 476 -25.13 13.54 2.11
N VAL A 477 -25.66 14.19 1.07
CA VAL A 477 -25.89 15.64 1.07
C VAL A 477 -26.83 16.07 2.20
N ALA A 478 -27.95 15.36 2.40
CA ALA A 478 -28.89 15.63 3.49
C ALA A 478 -28.22 15.51 4.86
N LYS A 479 -27.44 14.45 5.09
CA LYS A 479 -26.70 14.24 6.33
C LYS A 479 -25.70 15.38 6.60
N ILE A 480 -25.02 15.88 5.57
CA ILE A 480 -24.11 17.03 5.73
C ILE A 480 -24.91 18.32 5.97
N ALA A 481 -26.02 18.53 5.27
CA ALA A 481 -26.90 19.68 5.52
C ALA A 481 -27.38 19.74 6.98
N GLU A 482 -27.77 18.61 7.57
CA GLU A 482 -28.13 18.51 8.99
C GLU A 482 -26.97 18.91 9.93
N GLN A 483 -25.72 18.55 9.61
CA GLN A 483 -24.55 18.94 10.41
C GLN A 483 -24.31 20.46 10.38
N PHE A 484 -24.73 21.14 9.31
CA PHE A 484 -24.57 22.57 9.11
C PHE A 484 -25.86 23.37 9.33
N GLU A 485 -26.93 22.77 9.85
CA GLU A 485 -28.25 23.42 10.03
C GLU A 485 -28.19 24.65 10.95
N ASN A 486 -27.30 24.63 11.95
CA ASN A 486 -27.06 25.77 12.85
C ASN A 486 -26.01 26.76 12.34
N SER A 487 -25.52 26.58 11.10
CA SER A 487 -24.58 27.50 10.45
C SER A 487 -25.31 28.34 9.40
N GLU A 488 -24.76 29.50 9.05
CA GLU A 488 -25.26 30.29 7.91
C GLU A 488 -24.81 29.71 6.55
N LYS A 489 -24.00 28.64 6.56
CA LYS A 489 -23.44 28.06 5.34
C LYS A 489 -24.48 27.23 4.61
N ARG A 490 -24.66 27.51 3.32
CA ARG A 490 -25.47 26.65 2.44
C ARG A 490 -24.70 25.40 2.05
N VAL A 491 -25.37 24.26 1.98
CA VAL A 491 -24.77 23.01 1.51
C VAL A 491 -25.16 22.76 0.05
N TYR A 492 -24.16 22.58 -0.80
CA TYR A 492 -24.31 22.22 -2.21
C TYR A 492 -23.67 20.86 -2.50
N CYS A 493 -24.09 20.23 -3.59
CA CYS A 493 -23.47 19.02 -4.11
C CYS A 493 -22.89 19.26 -5.51
N LEU A 494 -21.63 18.87 -5.72
CA LEU A 494 -21.04 18.75 -7.05
C LEU A 494 -20.83 17.27 -7.38
N PHE A 495 -21.66 16.77 -8.30
CA PHE A 495 -21.56 15.41 -8.81
C PHE A 495 -20.72 15.39 -10.09
N ILE A 496 -19.62 14.61 -10.10
CA ILE A 496 -18.66 14.56 -11.22
C ILE A 496 -18.60 13.15 -11.80
N ALA A 497 -18.83 13.04 -13.11
CA ALA A 497 -18.62 11.82 -13.87
C ALA A 497 -18.06 12.13 -15.26
N PRO A 498 -17.33 11.21 -15.91
CA PRO A 498 -16.94 11.37 -17.32
C PRO A 498 -18.15 11.58 -18.25
N TYR A 499 -19.30 11.01 -17.87
CA TYR A 499 -20.60 11.21 -18.52
C TYR A 499 -21.71 11.08 -17.47
N ILE A 500 -22.64 12.03 -17.46
CA ILE A 500 -23.80 12.04 -16.56
C ILE A 500 -25.00 11.50 -17.34
N ASP A 501 -25.57 10.39 -16.86
CA ASP A 501 -26.78 9.79 -17.41
C ASP A 501 -27.99 10.71 -17.16
N SER A 502 -28.87 10.84 -18.15
CA SER A 502 -30.02 11.74 -18.07
C SER A 502 -30.98 11.41 -16.92
N ASN A 503 -31.14 10.12 -16.58
CA ASN A 503 -32.00 9.71 -15.47
C ASN A 503 -31.38 10.08 -14.13
N THR A 504 -30.05 9.96 -13.99
CA THR A 504 -29.32 10.44 -12.81
C THR A 504 -29.54 11.96 -12.65
N ALA A 505 -29.40 12.73 -13.72
CA ALA A 505 -29.59 14.19 -13.70
C ALA A 505 -31.03 14.58 -13.31
N GLU A 506 -32.05 13.96 -13.90
CA GLU A 506 -33.44 14.22 -13.52
C GLU A 506 -33.75 13.79 -12.08
N THR A 507 -33.16 12.68 -11.60
CA THR A 507 -33.31 12.24 -10.19
C THR A 507 -32.80 13.29 -9.21
N PHE A 508 -31.62 13.88 -9.47
CA PHE A 508 -31.08 14.94 -8.64
C PHE A 508 -31.89 16.24 -8.73
N LYS A 509 -32.42 16.56 -9.92
CA LYS A 509 -33.29 17.72 -10.11
C LYS A 509 -34.61 17.61 -9.35
N ILE A 510 -35.22 16.43 -9.29
CA ILE A 510 -36.47 16.19 -8.53
C ILE A 510 -36.22 16.20 -7.02
N GLY A 511 -35.01 15.82 -6.58
CA GLY A 511 -34.62 15.81 -5.17
C GLY A 511 -34.15 17.15 -4.60
N ASN A 512 -33.90 18.16 -5.46
CA ASN A 512 -33.65 19.56 -5.08
C ASN A 512 -34.96 20.27 -4.78
#